data_AF-A0A2D6LMH9-F1
#
_entry.id   AF-A0A2D6LMH9-F1
#
_cell.length_a   1.000
_cell.length_b   1.000
_cell.length_c   1.000
_cell.angle_alpha   90.00
_cell.angle_beta   90.00
_cell.angle_gamma   90.00
#
_symmetry.space_group_name_H-M   'P 1'
#
loop_
_entity.id
_entity.type
_entity.pdbx_description
1 polymer ?
#
loop_
_entity_poly.entity_id
_entity_poly.type
_entity_poly.pdbx_seq_one_letter_code
_entity_poly.pdbx_strand_id
1 'polypeptide(L)'
;MIRHDDPHDRWGQWTLPPVGNDPGTSTQTTTPGSFARQPHIAPGTRGAYTFASPDTPGMPPPSDKTAWDFLPHGWETCEGDQAHGLHSAGFDANASESTTFTQGDGTMRTVRYPREFAASTQLEHARLGVITPQMQRVSEREPHLTPEQVRDEVAAGRMVIPANKVHLAHHLDPMCIGRAGKTKINANIGASPVSSGTDEEVEKLRWAERWQSDTLMDLSTGGNLNECRDAIVQHATVPIGTVPIYAMILGRKIEDLTYDDIFREVEHQARQGVDYMTIHAGVLREHIKYARHRLIGLVSRGGSLLAKWMIHHN
;
A
#
# COMPACT_ATOMS: atom_id res chain seq x y z
N MET A 1 36.80 -13.91 -26.14
CA MET A 1 35.83 -14.15 -27.24
C MET A 1 34.49 -14.48 -26.59
N ILE A 2 33.88 -13.49 -25.94
CA ILE A 2 32.62 -13.64 -25.21
C ILE A 2 31.54 -13.37 -26.25
N ARG A 3 30.70 -14.38 -26.51
CA ARG A 3 29.66 -14.33 -27.53
C ARG A 3 28.61 -13.29 -27.14
N HIS A 4 28.33 -12.38 -28.06
CA HIS A 4 27.13 -11.56 -28.12
C HIS A 4 25.93 -12.45 -28.49
N ASP A 5 25.54 -13.35 -27.60
CA ASP A 5 24.26 -14.06 -27.71
C ASP A 5 23.31 -13.44 -26.67
N ASP A 6 22.30 -12.73 -27.17
CA ASP A 6 21.21 -12.11 -26.42
C ASP A 6 20.57 -13.10 -25.41
N PRO A 7 20.58 -12.83 -24.08
CA PRO A 7 20.06 -13.75 -23.09
C PRO A 7 18.52 -13.77 -22.99
N HIS A 8 17.81 -12.87 -23.68
CA HIS A 8 16.37 -12.70 -23.45
C HIS A 8 15.48 -13.83 -24.02
N ASP A 9 16.02 -14.70 -24.88
CA ASP A 9 15.24 -15.68 -25.67
C ASP A 9 15.58 -17.16 -25.39
N ARG A 10 16.31 -17.47 -24.31
CA ARG A 10 16.60 -18.88 -23.95
C ARG A 10 15.40 -19.66 -23.41
N TRP A 11 14.30 -18.97 -23.14
CA TRP A 11 13.06 -19.54 -22.64
C TRP A 11 11.96 -19.07 -23.60
N GLY A 12 11.71 -19.86 -24.65
CA GLY A 12 10.72 -19.54 -25.68
C GLY A 12 9.35 -19.16 -25.10
N GLN A 13 8.46 -18.61 -25.93
CA GLN A 13 7.12 -18.15 -25.53
C GLN A 13 6.43 -19.17 -24.61
N TRP A 14 6.38 -18.88 -23.31
CA TRP A 14 5.68 -19.70 -22.34
C TRP A 14 4.19 -19.40 -22.48
N THR A 15 3.43 -20.36 -23.00
CA THR A 15 1.99 -20.27 -22.99
C THR A 15 1.51 -20.49 -21.57
N LEU A 16 0.94 -19.46 -20.95
CA LEU A 16 0.26 -19.62 -19.67
C LEU A 16 -0.77 -20.75 -19.78
N PRO A 17 -0.93 -21.60 -18.75
CA PRO A 17 -1.98 -22.59 -18.75
C PRO A 17 -3.34 -21.90 -18.96
N PRO A 18 -4.28 -22.55 -19.67
CA PRO A 18 -5.60 -21.97 -19.87
C PRO A 18 -6.18 -21.59 -18.50
N VAL A 19 -6.62 -20.34 -18.37
CA VAL A 19 -7.32 -19.86 -17.17
C VAL A 19 -8.49 -20.83 -16.93
N GLY A 20 -8.54 -21.46 -15.76
CA GLY A 20 -9.61 -22.37 -15.41
C GLY A 20 -10.98 -21.70 -15.59
N ASN A 21 -11.96 -22.45 -16.09
CA ASN A 21 -13.23 -21.90 -16.58
C ASN A 21 -14.17 -21.30 -15.50
N ASP A 22 -13.83 -21.35 -14.21
CA ASP A 22 -14.64 -20.73 -13.17
C ASP A 22 -13.82 -20.47 -11.89
N PRO A 23 -13.47 -19.22 -11.56
CA PRO A 23 -12.93 -18.88 -10.24
C PRO A 23 -14.00 -18.91 -9.12
N GLY A 24 -15.23 -19.31 -9.42
CA GLY A 24 -16.37 -19.30 -8.52
C GLY A 24 -17.03 -17.93 -8.51
N THR A 25 -17.64 -17.56 -9.65
CA THR A 25 -18.43 -16.31 -9.77
C THR A 25 -19.89 -16.48 -9.32
N SER A 26 -20.30 -17.72 -8.99
CA SER A 26 -21.65 -18.03 -8.52
C SER A 26 -21.69 -18.17 -6.99
N THR A 27 -22.85 -17.89 -6.41
CA THR A 27 -23.10 -18.05 -4.96
C THR A 27 -23.04 -19.51 -4.49
N GLN A 28 -22.94 -20.48 -5.40
CA GLN A 28 -22.84 -21.90 -5.07
C GLN A 28 -21.41 -22.39 -4.83
N THR A 29 -20.39 -21.61 -5.20
CA THR A 29 -18.99 -21.97 -4.93
C THR A 29 -18.57 -21.52 -3.53
N THR A 30 -17.87 -22.38 -2.78
CA THR A 30 -17.41 -22.12 -1.41
C THR A 30 -16.12 -21.30 -1.32
N THR A 31 -15.67 -20.70 -2.43
CA THR A 31 -14.51 -19.81 -2.46
C THR A 31 -14.88 -18.43 -1.89
N PRO A 32 -14.04 -17.79 -1.05
CA PRO A 32 -14.36 -16.51 -0.38
C PRO A 32 -14.81 -15.36 -1.29
N GLY A 33 -14.50 -15.41 -2.59
CA GLY A 33 -14.97 -14.45 -3.59
C GLY A 33 -16.48 -14.50 -3.84
N SER A 34 -17.15 -15.62 -3.56
CA SER A 34 -18.58 -15.82 -3.82
C SER A 34 -19.51 -15.07 -2.87
N PHE A 35 -19.00 -14.61 -1.74
CA PHE A 35 -19.78 -13.91 -0.72
C PHE A 35 -19.55 -12.39 -0.71
N ALA A 36 -18.56 -11.89 -1.45
CA ALA A 36 -18.26 -10.47 -1.48
C ALA A 36 -19.16 -9.73 -2.49
N ARG A 37 -19.74 -8.60 -2.09
CA ARG A 37 -20.46 -7.74 -3.05
C ARG A 37 -19.49 -7.22 -4.13
N GLN A 38 -20.03 -7.05 -5.34
CA GLN A 38 -19.32 -6.30 -6.38
C GLN A 38 -18.93 -4.92 -5.85
N PRO A 39 -17.74 -4.40 -6.20
CA PRO A 39 -17.36 -3.04 -5.85
C PRO A 39 -18.41 -2.05 -6.37
N HIS A 40 -18.96 -1.24 -5.46
CA HIS A 40 -19.77 -0.09 -5.84
C HIS A 40 -18.87 1.13 -5.81
N ILE A 41 -18.49 1.62 -6.98
CA ILE A 41 -17.64 2.81 -7.10
C ILE A 41 -18.52 4.02 -6.82
N ALA A 42 -18.42 4.54 -5.60
CA ALA A 42 -19.16 5.71 -5.16
C ALA A 42 -18.33 6.52 -4.16
N PRO A 43 -18.38 7.87 -4.23
CA PRO A 43 -17.72 8.70 -3.24
C PRO A 43 -18.27 8.46 -1.83
N GLY A 44 -17.43 8.69 -0.81
CA GLY A 44 -17.83 8.58 0.59
C GLY A 44 -18.21 7.15 1.00
N THR A 45 -19.12 7.01 1.96
CA THR A 45 -19.46 5.74 2.63
C THR A 45 -20.23 4.76 1.73
N ARG A 46 -20.88 5.25 0.66
CA ARG A 46 -21.57 4.39 -0.32
C ARG A 46 -20.63 3.44 -1.06
N GLY A 47 -19.34 3.77 -1.15
CA GLY A 47 -18.30 2.87 -1.67
C GLY A 47 -17.73 1.87 -0.67
N ALA A 48 -18.11 1.94 0.62
CA ALA A 48 -17.56 1.09 1.69
C ALA A 48 -18.11 -0.35 1.67
N TYR A 49 -19.21 -0.62 0.97
CA TYR A 49 -19.81 -1.96 0.82
C TYR A 49 -18.90 -2.99 0.17
N THR A 50 -17.81 -2.50 -0.41
CA THR A 50 -16.75 -3.29 -1.00
C THR A 50 -16.02 -4.15 0.06
N PHE A 51 -16.27 -4.07 1.38
CA PHE A 51 -15.60 -4.97 2.35
C PHE A 51 -16.50 -6.00 3.03
N ALA A 52 -17.81 -5.99 2.77
CA ALA A 52 -18.70 -6.94 3.41
C ALA A 52 -18.86 -8.22 2.60
N SER A 53 -18.73 -9.31 3.34
CA SER A 53 -19.28 -10.62 3.02
C SER A 53 -20.58 -10.77 3.80
N PRO A 54 -21.67 -10.06 3.42
CA PRO A 54 -22.91 -10.00 4.21
C PRO A 54 -23.54 -11.38 4.42
N ASP A 55 -23.15 -12.35 3.59
CA ASP A 55 -23.67 -13.71 3.60
C ASP A 55 -22.84 -14.64 4.51
N THR A 56 -21.75 -14.17 5.13
CA THR A 56 -21.00 -14.96 6.12
C THR A 56 -21.62 -14.77 7.52
N PRO A 57 -22.18 -15.83 8.13
CA PRO A 57 -22.78 -15.74 9.47
C PRO A 57 -21.79 -15.19 10.50
N GLY A 58 -22.22 -14.19 11.28
CA GLY A 58 -21.43 -13.60 12.37
C GLY A 58 -20.39 -12.55 11.94
N MET A 59 -20.28 -12.22 10.64
CA MET A 59 -19.43 -11.12 10.20
C MET A 59 -20.07 -9.76 10.54
N PRO A 60 -19.28 -8.78 11.02
CA PRO A 60 -19.78 -7.43 11.23
C PRO A 60 -20.21 -6.78 9.90
N PRO A 61 -21.17 -5.83 9.92
CA PRO A 61 -21.53 -5.07 8.74
C PRO A 61 -20.34 -4.27 8.21
N PRO A 62 -20.37 -3.82 6.92
CA PRO A 62 -19.38 -2.86 6.44
C PRO A 62 -19.33 -1.65 7.36
N SER A 63 -18.12 -1.13 7.60
CA SER A 63 -17.92 0.13 8.30
C SER A 63 -18.72 1.25 7.63
N ASP A 64 -19.44 2.03 8.43
CA ASP A 64 -20.06 3.28 8.01
C ASP A 64 -19.04 4.43 7.92
N LYS A 65 -17.79 4.19 8.33
CA LYS A 65 -16.68 5.15 8.32
C LYS A 65 -15.74 4.93 7.14
N THR A 66 -15.18 6.02 6.64
CA THR A 66 -14.10 6.09 5.67
C THR A 66 -12.96 6.95 6.22
N ALA A 67 -11.87 7.12 5.46
CA ALA A 67 -10.82 8.05 5.86
C ALA A 67 -11.30 9.51 6.02
N TRP A 68 -12.47 9.88 5.48
CA TRP A 68 -13.07 11.19 5.71
C TRP A 68 -13.56 11.40 7.15
N ASP A 69 -13.78 10.34 7.93
CA ASP A 69 -14.15 10.42 9.35
C ASP A 69 -12.94 10.59 10.28
N PHE A 70 -11.72 10.45 9.74
CA PHE A 70 -10.45 10.51 10.47
C PHE A 70 -9.56 11.61 9.88
N LEU A 71 -10.09 12.83 9.84
CA LEU A 71 -9.35 13.99 9.36
C LEU A 71 -8.32 14.47 10.41
N PRO A 72 -7.17 15.03 9.98
CA PRO A 72 -6.21 15.65 10.88
C PRO A 72 -6.82 16.84 11.65
N HIS A 73 -6.16 17.25 12.73
CA HIS A 73 -6.55 18.46 13.44
C HIS A 73 -6.58 19.68 12.50
N GLY A 74 -7.65 20.49 12.58
CA GLY A 74 -7.83 21.68 11.74
C GLY A 74 -8.41 21.40 10.34
N TRP A 75 -8.81 20.16 10.06
CA TRP A 75 -9.49 19.79 8.81
C TRP A 75 -10.96 19.52 9.03
N GLU A 76 -11.79 19.94 8.08
CA GLU A 76 -13.24 19.66 8.05
C GLU A 76 -13.69 19.35 6.63
N THR A 77 -14.76 18.57 6.45
CA THR A 77 -15.35 18.29 5.14
C THR A 77 -16.88 18.25 5.19
N CYS A 78 -17.53 18.59 4.09
CA CYS A 78 -18.96 18.37 3.88
C CYS A 78 -19.24 17.98 2.41
N GLU A 79 -20.33 17.24 2.20
CA GLU A 79 -20.85 16.87 0.87
C GLU A 79 -22.12 17.68 0.55
N GLY A 80 -22.29 18.08 -0.72
CA GLY A 80 -23.45 18.81 -1.22
C GLY A 80 -23.50 20.30 -0.85
N ASP A 81 -24.70 20.89 -0.92
CA ASP A 81 -24.95 22.33 -0.67
C ASP A 81 -24.89 22.71 0.83
N GLN A 82 -24.54 21.77 1.70
CA GLN A 82 -24.41 21.99 3.15
C GLN A 82 -23.09 22.67 3.57
N ALA A 83 -22.40 23.35 2.64
CA ALA A 83 -21.24 24.19 2.95
C ALA A 83 -21.55 25.32 3.96
N HIS A 84 -22.84 25.70 4.08
CA HIS A 84 -23.33 26.65 5.09
C HIS A 84 -23.36 26.10 6.52
N GLY A 85 -23.11 24.79 6.73
CA GLY A 85 -23.16 24.11 8.03
C GLY A 85 -21.79 23.77 8.65
N LEU A 86 -20.67 24.14 8.01
CA LEU A 86 -19.33 24.01 8.60
C LEU A 86 -19.18 25.07 9.72
N HIS A 87 -19.75 24.76 10.87
CA HIS A 87 -19.58 25.48 12.12
C HIS A 87 -19.09 24.49 13.17
N SER A 88 -17.82 24.60 13.58
CA SER A 88 -17.38 24.05 14.85
C SER A 88 -16.53 25.07 15.60
N ALA A 89 -16.68 25.09 16.93
CA ALA A 89 -16.06 26.06 17.81
C ALA A 89 -14.53 25.98 17.71
N GLY A 90 -13.87 27.12 17.47
CA GLY A 90 -12.42 27.21 17.26
C GLY A 90 -11.99 27.56 15.83
N PHE A 91 -12.95 27.80 14.92
CA PHE A 91 -12.68 28.27 13.56
C PHE A 91 -12.06 29.69 13.56
N ASP A 92 -10.79 29.78 13.18
CA ASP A 92 -10.17 31.03 12.75
C ASP A 92 -10.20 31.10 11.22
N ALA A 93 -11.18 31.83 10.69
CA ALA A 93 -11.35 32.07 9.25
C ALA A 93 -10.09 32.62 8.58
N ASN A 94 -9.23 33.31 9.33
CA ASN A 94 -8.00 33.89 8.81
C ASN A 94 -6.87 32.86 8.67
N ALA A 95 -6.94 31.73 9.38
CA ALA A 95 -5.91 30.68 9.41
C ALA A 95 -6.25 29.43 8.58
N SER A 96 -7.42 29.39 7.94
CA SER A 96 -7.89 28.26 7.12
C SER A 96 -8.05 28.61 5.64
N GLU A 97 -7.87 27.62 4.77
CA GLU A 97 -8.28 27.65 3.36
C GLU A 97 -9.41 26.65 3.11
N SER A 98 -10.08 26.78 1.96
CA SER A 98 -11.11 25.85 1.54
C SER A 98 -11.01 25.55 0.05
N THR A 99 -11.20 24.29 -0.31
CA THR A 99 -11.33 23.83 -1.69
C THR A 99 -12.68 23.13 -1.88
N THR A 100 -13.31 23.35 -3.03
CA THR A 100 -14.55 22.67 -3.40
C THR A 100 -14.35 22.02 -4.76
N PHE A 101 -14.69 20.75 -4.87
CA PHE A 101 -14.51 19.98 -6.10
C PHE A 101 -15.66 19.02 -6.36
N THR A 102 -15.86 18.70 -7.63
CA THR A 102 -16.84 17.72 -8.09
C THR A 102 -16.26 16.31 -7.96
N GLN A 103 -17.00 15.41 -7.33
CA GLN A 103 -16.71 13.99 -7.17
C GLN A 103 -17.10 13.22 -8.46
N GLY A 104 -16.61 11.99 -8.60
CA GLY A 104 -16.81 11.14 -9.79
C GLY A 104 -18.27 10.76 -10.06
N ASP A 105 -19.18 10.97 -9.10
CA ASP A 105 -20.62 10.79 -9.26
C ASP A 105 -21.39 12.11 -9.50
N GLY A 106 -20.67 13.22 -9.66
CA GLY A 106 -21.24 14.56 -9.88
C GLY A 106 -21.60 15.33 -8.60
N THR A 107 -21.51 14.72 -7.41
CA THR A 107 -21.73 15.43 -6.14
C THR A 107 -20.57 16.37 -5.83
N MET A 108 -20.82 17.44 -5.07
CA MET A 108 -19.79 18.40 -4.66
C MET A 108 -19.27 18.04 -3.27
N ARG A 109 -17.95 18.18 -3.05
CA ARG A 109 -17.34 18.11 -1.73
C ARG A 109 -16.59 19.40 -1.45
N THR A 110 -16.77 19.93 -0.25
CA THR A 110 -15.95 21.02 0.30
C THR A 110 -15.03 20.46 1.37
N VAL A 111 -13.77 20.91 1.38
CA VAL A 111 -12.78 20.59 2.40
C VAL A 111 -12.15 21.88 2.91
N ARG A 112 -12.11 22.06 4.23
CA ARG A 112 -11.38 23.12 4.92
C ARG A 112 -10.12 22.54 5.55
N TYR A 113 -9.02 23.27 5.50
CA TYR A 113 -7.71 22.82 5.99
C TYR A 113 -6.85 24.02 6.44
N PRO A 114 -5.79 23.82 7.24
CA PRO A 114 -4.89 24.90 7.66
C PRO A 114 -4.19 25.57 6.48
N ARG A 115 -4.11 26.90 6.45
CA ARG A 115 -3.56 27.68 5.32
C ARG A 115 -2.11 27.31 4.96
N GLU A 116 -1.29 26.98 5.95
CA GLU A 116 0.12 26.61 5.73
C GLU A 116 0.32 25.14 5.31
N PHE A 117 -0.77 24.37 5.17
CA PHE A 117 -0.68 22.98 4.80
C PHE A 117 -0.26 22.81 3.33
N ALA A 118 0.80 22.04 3.10
CA ALA A 118 1.25 21.63 1.78
C ALA A 118 1.09 20.11 1.62
N ALA A 119 0.26 19.69 0.67
CA ALA A 119 0.08 18.28 0.36
C ALA A 119 1.38 17.65 -0.17
N SER A 120 1.70 16.46 0.32
CA SER A 120 2.89 15.71 -0.08
C SER A 120 2.55 14.31 -0.60
N THR A 121 1.54 13.68 -0.02
CA THR A 121 1.08 12.33 -0.34
C THR A 121 -0.11 12.32 -1.29
N GLN A 122 -0.34 11.19 -1.95
CA GLN A 122 -1.50 11.02 -2.83
C GLN A 122 -2.82 11.19 -2.09
N LEU A 123 -2.90 10.74 -0.83
CA LEU A 123 -4.09 10.94 0.03
C LEU A 123 -4.38 12.43 0.26
N GLU A 124 -3.35 13.22 0.56
CA GLU A 124 -3.50 14.65 0.83
C GLU A 124 -3.90 15.40 -0.44
N HIS A 125 -3.25 15.13 -1.59
CA HIS A 125 -3.66 15.71 -2.87
C HIS A 125 -5.11 15.35 -3.22
N ALA A 126 -5.49 14.08 -3.04
CA ALA A 126 -6.85 13.62 -3.31
C ALA A 126 -7.89 14.34 -2.46
N ARG A 127 -7.60 14.52 -1.16
CA ARG A 127 -8.49 15.24 -0.23
C ARG A 127 -8.64 16.72 -0.57
N LEU A 128 -7.65 17.32 -1.24
CA LEU A 128 -7.73 18.68 -1.75
C LEU A 128 -8.44 18.79 -3.12
N GLY A 129 -8.96 17.68 -3.64
CA GLY A 129 -9.63 17.64 -4.95
C GLY A 129 -8.68 17.54 -6.13
N VAL A 130 -7.37 17.46 -5.89
CA VAL A 130 -6.32 17.46 -6.92
C VAL A 130 -6.17 16.07 -7.51
N ILE A 131 -6.28 15.99 -8.83
CA ILE A 131 -5.94 14.79 -9.61
C ILE A 131 -4.47 14.91 -10.00
N THR A 132 -3.63 14.06 -9.42
CA THR A 132 -2.19 14.05 -9.69
C THR A 132 -1.87 13.32 -11.00
N PRO A 133 -0.67 13.50 -11.58
CA PRO A 133 -0.21 12.66 -12.70
C PRO A 133 -0.24 11.17 -12.38
N GLN A 134 -0.02 10.78 -11.12
CA GLN A 134 -0.08 9.38 -10.70
C GLN A 134 -1.52 8.84 -10.72
N MET A 135 -2.50 9.63 -10.28
CA MET A 135 -3.92 9.25 -10.37
C MET A 135 -4.38 9.15 -11.83
N GLN A 136 -3.94 10.08 -12.68
CA GLN A 136 -4.18 10.03 -14.12
C GLN A 136 -3.59 8.75 -14.71
N ARG A 137 -2.33 8.44 -14.39
CA ARG A 137 -1.65 7.22 -14.86
C ARG A 137 -2.36 5.94 -14.41
N VAL A 138 -2.88 5.91 -13.18
CA VAL A 138 -3.70 4.79 -12.69
C VAL A 138 -4.94 4.60 -13.56
N SER A 139 -5.66 5.68 -13.93
CA SER A 139 -6.86 5.58 -14.78
C SER A 139 -6.54 5.06 -16.19
N GLU A 140 -5.35 5.34 -16.73
CA GLU A 140 -4.90 4.79 -18.01
C GLU A 140 -4.66 3.27 -17.93
N ARG A 141 -4.18 2.79 -16.78
CA ARG A 141 -3.94 1.35 -16.53
C ARG A 141 -5.22 0.60 -16.16
N GLU A 142 -6.18 1.32 -15.60
CA GLU A 142 -7.49 0.83 -15.16
C GLU A 142 -8.60 1.58 -15.90
N PRO A 143 -8.77 1.37 -17.23
CA PRO A 143 -9.66 2.18 -18.06
C PRO A 143 -11.16 2.07 -17.70
N HIS A 144 -11.51 1.18 -16.76
CA HIS A 144 -12.84 1.11 -16.15
C HIS A 144 -13.05 2.13 -15.02
N LEU A 145 -12.03 2.91 -14.64
CA LEU A 145 -12.08 3.97 -13.64
C LEU A 145 -11.71 5.33 -14.27
N THR A 146 -12.46 6.38 -13.96
CA THR A 146 -12.05 7.75 -14.31
C THR A 146 -11.01 8.30 -13.33
N PRO A 147 -10.23 9.33 -13.69
CA PRO A 147 -9.30 9.99 -12.77
C PRO A 147 -9.98 10.52 -11.48
N GLU A 148 -11.22 11.01 -11.59
CA GLU A 148 -12.02 11.46 -10.44
C GLU A 148 -12.39 10.29 -9.52
N GLN A 149 -12.78 9.14 -10.09
CA GLN A 149 -13.08 7.95 -9.30
C GLN A 149 -11.84 7.42 -8.57
N VAL A 150 -10.66 7.44 -9.23
CA VAL A 150 -9.38 7.11 -8.59
C VAL A 150 -9.10 8.08 -7.44
N ARG A 151 -9.21 9.40 -7.67
CA ARG A 151 -9.04 10.42 -6.63
C ARG A 151 -9.98 10.17 -5.44
N ASP A 152 -11.25 9.89 -5.70
CA ASP A 152 -12.25 9.73 -4.63
C ASP A 152 -12.00 8.47 -3.79
N GLU A 153 -11.60 7.35 -4.40
CA GLU A 153 -11.20 6.14 -3.69
C GLU A 153 -9.94 6.36 -2.85
N VAL A 154 -8.96 7.13 -3.37
CA VAL A 154 -7.76 7.52 -2.62
C VAL A 154 -8.13 8.43 -1.46
N ALA A 155 -8.94 9.46 -1.67
CA ALA A 155 -9.34 10.42 -0.64
C ALA A 155 -10.15 9.76 0.49
N ALA A 156 -10.96 8.75 0.15
CA ALA A 156 -11.72 7.94 1.09
C ALA A 156 -10.89 6.83 1.78
N GLY A 157 -9.62 6.66 1.41
CA GLY A 157 -8.72 5.66 1.99
C GLY A 157 -9.05 4.20 1.63
N ARG A 158 -9.75 3.98 0.51
CA ARG A 158 -10.08 2.64 -0.02
C ARG A 158 -9.14 2.19 -1.14
N MET A 159 -8.36 3.13 -1.65
CA MET A 159 -7.31 2.91 -2.64
C MET A 159 -6.04 3.64 -2.19
N VAL A 160 -4.89 3.04 -2.45
CA VAL A 160 -3.58 3.67 -2.27
C VAL A 160 -2.81 3.65 -3.58
N ILE A 161 -1.92 4.62 -3.76
CA ILE A 161 -0.96 4.68 -4.86
C ILE A 161 0.42 4.78 -4.21
N PRO A 162 1.13 3.65 -4.01
CA PRO A 162 2.47 3.65 -3.44
C PRO A 162 3.43 4.29 -4.43
N ALA A 163 3.85 5.53 -4.15
CA ALA A 163 4.63 6.33 -5.07
C ALA A 163 5.53 7.31 -4.29
N ASN A 164 6.62 6.79 -3.74
CA ASN A 164 7.62 7.61 -3.09
C ASN A 164 8.23 8.58 -4.12
N LYS A 165 8.37 9.86 -3.75
CA LYS A 165 8.90 10.92 -4.63
C LYS A 165 10.30 10.63 -5.14
N VAL A 166 11.13 9.92 -4.37
CA VAL A 166 12.46 9.50 -4.81
C VAL A 166 12.35 8.45 -5.92
N HIS A 167 11.48 7.46 -5.75
CA HIS A 167 11.28 6.40 -6.74
C HIS A 167 10.57 6.91 -8.01
N LEU A 168 9.65 7.85 -7.87
CA LEU A 168 9.03 8.56 -8.99
C LEU A 168 10.04 9.32 -9.87
N ALA A 169 11.21 9.68 -9.32
CA ALA A 169 12.28 10.31 -10.11
C ALA A 169 13.11 9.28 -10.92
N HIS A 170 12.85 7.98 -10.73
CA HIS A 170 13.46 6.89 -11.49
C HIS A 170 12.48 6.32 -12.52
N HIS A 171 12.19 5.02 -12.47
CA HIS A 171 11.41 4.31 -13.49
C HIS A 171 10.03 3.85 -13.01
N LEU A 172 9.61 4.22 -11.80
CA LEU A 172 8.31 3.84 -11.25
C LEU A 172 7.18 4.24 -12.20
N ASP A 173 6.41 3.25 -12.65
CA ASP A 173 5.15 3.41 -13.34
C ASP A 173 4.00 3.30 -12.30
N PRO A 174 3.37 4.41 -11.90
CA PRO A 174 2.36 4.41 -10.86
C PRO A 174 1.22 3.41 -11.09
N MET A 175 0.79 2.78 -10.01
CA MET A 175 -0.30 1.82 -9.98
C MET A 175 -1.11 1.97 -8.69
N CYS A 176 -2.33 1.42 -8.66
CA CYS A 176 -3.18 1.49 -7.47
C CYS A 176 -3.38 0.14 -6.80
N ILE A 177 -3.60 0.17 -5.49
CA ILE A 177 -4.05 -0.98 -4.70
C ILE A 177 -5.34 -0.58 -4.01
N GLY A 178 -6.44 -1.22 -4.38
CA GLY A 178 -7.78 -0.97 -3.84
C GLY A 178 -8.81 -1.85 -4.52
N ARG A 179 -9.92 -2.13 -3.85
CA ARG A 179 -10.92 -3.08 -4.39
C ARG A 179 -11.66 -2.59 -5.64
N ALA A 180 -11.63 -1.29 -5.93
CA ALA A 180 -12.14 -0.72 -7.19
C ALA A 180 -11.22 -0.98 -8.39
N GLY A 181 -9.92 -1.22 -8.15
CA GLY A 181 -8.97 -1.63 -9.19
C GLY A 181 -8.97 -3.15 -9.38
N LYS A 182 -8.19 -3.65 -10.35
CA LYS A 182 -7.95 -5.09 -10.50
C LYS A 182 -7.20 -5.64 -9.28
N THR A 183 -7.33 -6.94 -9.01
CA THR A 183 -6.49 -7.61 -8.02
C THR A 183 -5.02 -7.49 -8.39
N LYS A 184 -4.18 -7.16 -7.40
CA LYS A 184 -2.73 -6.95 -7.56
C LYS A 184 -1.95 -8.08 -6.89
N ILE A 185 -0.83 -8.47 -7.49
CA ILE A 185 0.06 -9.50 -6.96
C ILE A 185 1.42 -8.90 -6.56
N ASN A 186 2.03 -9.48 -5.53
CA ASN A 186 3.34 -9.08 -5.05
C ASN A 186 4.32 -10.25 -5.17
N ALA A 187 5.52 -9.99 -5.69
CA ALA A 187 6.64 -10.92 -5.66
C ALA A 187 7.58 -10.57 -4.50
N ASN A 188 8.04 -11.58 -3.76
CA ASN A 188 9.08 -11.39 -2.76
C ASN A 188 10.43 -11.82 -3.35
N ILE A 189 11.42 -10.95 -3.26
CA ILE A 189 12.82 -11.26 -3.56
C ILE A 189 13.68 -10.99 -2.32
N GLY A 190 14.99 -11.19 -2.43
CA GLY A 190 15.92 -10.81 -1.41
C GLY A 190 17.14 -11.70 -1.34
N ALA A 191 18.28 -11.06 -1.08
CA ALA A 191 19.54 -11.72 -0.81
C ALA A 191 19.54 -12.37 0.58
N SER A 192 20.19 -13.52 0.68
CA SER A 192 20.38 -14.23 1.94
C SER A 192 21.88 -14.28 2.28
N PRO A 193 22.26 -14.49 3.55
CA PRO A 193 23.67 -14.63 3.92
C PRO A 193 24.43 -15.75 3.17
N VAL A 194 23.71 -16.66 2.52
CA VAL A 194 24.26 -17.83 1.84
C VAL A 194 24.16 -17.77 0.31
N SER A 195 23.46 -16.77 -0.25
CA SER A 195 23.20 -16.70 -1.70
C SER A 195 22.67 -15.32 -2.12
N SER A 196 23.07 -14.92 -3.33
CA SER A 196 22.65 -13.74 -4.10
C SER A 196 23.41 -12.44 -3.81
N GLY A 197 23.95 -11.86 -4.88
CA GLY A 197 24.51 -10.50 -4.92
C GLY A 197 23.55 -9.52 -5.61
N THR A 198 23.92 -8.25 -5.66
CA THR A 198 23.09 -7.17 -6.22
C THR A 198 22.58 -7.47 -7.64
N ASP A 199 23.45 -7.94 -8.53
CA ASP A 199 23.09 -8.23 -9.93
C ASP A 199 22.03 -9.34 -10.03
N GLU A 200 22.13 -10.38 -9.19
CA GLU A 200 21.16 -11.48 -9.15
C GLU A 200 19.80 -11.01 -8.62
N GLU A 201 19.75 -10.08 -7.66
CA GLU A 201 18.50 -9.49 -7.19
C GLU A 201 17.85 -8.58 -8.23
N VAL A 202 18.64 -7.82 -8.99
CA VAL A 202 18.12 -7.03 -10.12
C VAL A 202 17.60 -7.96 -11.24
N GLU A 203 18.23 -9.11 -11.48
CA GLU A 203 17.71 -10.12 -12.41
C GLU A 203 16.35 -10.68 -11.93
N LYS A 204 16.22 -11.00 -10.64
CA LYS A 204 14.93 -11.45 -10.06
C LYS A 204 13.84 -10.39 -10.19
N LEU A 205 14.16 -9.11 -9.97
CA LEU A 205 13.24 -7.99 -10.21
C LEU A 205 12.73 -8.01 -11.66
N ARG A 206 13.64 -8.02 -12.64
CA ARG A 206 13.29 -8.05 -14.07
C ARG A 206 12.44 -9.28 -14.42
N TRP A 207 12.74 -10.43 -13.81
CA TRP A 207 11.97 -11.64 -14.02
C TRP A 207 10.55 -11.53 -13.46
N ALA A 208 10.40 -10.96 -12.26
CA ALA A 208 9.09 -10.73 -11.65
C ALA A 208 8.23 -9.76 -12.48
N GLU A 209 8.81 -8.66 -12.96
CA GLU A 209 8.12 -7.70 -13.84
C GLU A 209 7.76 -8.31 -15.20
N ARG A 210 8.65 -9.12 -15.79
CA ARG A 210 8.37 -9.88 -17.03
C ARG A 210 7.12 -10.74 -16.88
N TRP A 211 6.93 -11.35 -15.71
CA TRP A 211 5.74 -12.15 -15.39
C TRP A 211 4.63 -11.37 -14.69
N GLN A 212 4.65 -10.04 -14.80
CA GLN A 212 3.58 -9.11 -14.43
C GLN A 212 3.29 -9.07 -12.92
N SER A 213 4.33 -9.14 -12.08
CA SER A 213 4.20 -8.74 -10.68
C SER A 213 3.80 -7.27 -10.59
N ASP A 214 2.79 -6.92 -9.81
CA ASP A 214 2.31 -5.53 -9.69
C ASP A 214 3.10 -4.69 -8.69
N THR A 215 3.71 -5.37 -7.71
CA THR A 215 4.60 -4.81 -6.69
C THR A 215 5.67 -5.83 -6.36
N LEU A 216 6.73 -5.39 -5.70
CA LEU A 216 7.78 -6.29 -5.24
C LEU A 216 8.23 -5.90 -3.85
N MET A 217 8.57 -6.88 -3.02
CA MET A 217 9.19 -6.64 -1.71
C MET A 217 10.62 -7.15 -1.66
N ASP A 218 11.54 -6.27 -1.25
CA ASP A 218 12.90 -6.63 -0.87
C ASP A 218 12.91 -7.13 0.58
N LEU A 219 13.11 -8.45 0.74
CA LEU A 219 13.21 -9.12 2.03
C LEU A 219 14.65 -9.57 2.34
N SER A 220 15.64 -8.90 1.73
CA SER A 220 17.05 -9.22 1.88
C SER A 220 17.49 -9.18 3.35
N THR A 221 18.33 -10.15 3.72
CA THR A 221 18.84 -10.35 5.10
C THR A 221 20.34 -10.65 5.14
N GLY A 222 21.06 -10.44 4.04
CA GLY A 222 22.51 -10.63 3.96
C GLY A 222 23.14 -9.71 2.92
N GLY A 223 24.47 -9.66 2.91
CA GLY A 223 25.23 -8.80 2.00
C GLY A 223 25.09 -7.30 2.30
N ASN A 224 25.41 -6.48 1.31
CA ASN A 224 25.21 -5.02 1.39
C ASN A 224 23.75 -4.66 1.04
N LEU A 225 22.87 -4.71 2.05
CA LEU A 225 21.44 -4.45 1.86
C LEU A 225 21.14 -3.09 1.21
N ASN A 226 21.87 -2.06 1.61
CA ASN A 226 21.56 -0.69 1.18
C ASN A 226 21.88 -0.53 -0.30
N GLU A 227 23.06 -1.00 -0.74
CA GLU A 227 23.45 -0.99 -2.16
C GLU A 227 22.53 -1.85 -3.02
N CYS A 228 22.18 -3.04 -2.52
CA CYS A 228 21.25 -3.92 -3.23
C CYS A 228 19.87 -3.26 -3.40
N ARG A 229 19.34 -2.65 -2.34
CA ARG A 229 18.05 -1.95 -2.38
C ARG A 229 18.08 -0.72 -3.26
N ASP A 230 19.16 0.07 -3.23
CA ASP A 230 19.35 1.20 -4.15
C ASP A 230 19.29 0.75 -5.61
N ALA A 231 19.99 -0.34 -5.94
CA ALA A 231 19.95 -0.90 -7.28
C ALA A 231 18.54 -1.39 -7.68
N ILE A 232 17.82 -2.04 -6.77
CA ILE A 232 16.43 -2.48 -7.00
C ILE A 232 15.53 -1.27 -7.28
N VAL A 233 15.53 -0.25 -6.43
CA VAL A 233 14.67 0.94 -6.58
C VAL A 233 15.01 1.73 -7.85
N GLN A 234 16.29 1.82 -8.22
CA GLN A 234 16.68 2.52 -9.44
C GLN A 234 16.21 1.83 -10.72
N HIS A 235 16.05 0.51 -10.71
CA HIS A 235 15.67 -0.27 -11.89
C HIS A 235 14.19 -0.67 -11.92
N ALA A 236 13.48 -0.57 -10.80
CA ALA A 236 12.10 -1.00 -10.71
C ALA A 236 11.14 -0.04 -11.42
N THR A 237 10.20 -0.65 -12.13
CA THR A 237 9.02 0.03 -12.69
C THR A 237 7.78 -0.17 -11.82
N VAL A 238 7.85 -1.07 -10.85
CA VAL A 238 6.77 -1.39 -9.90
C VAL A 238 7.12 -0.91 -8.49
N PRO A 239 6.13 -0.61 -7.63
CA PRO A 239 6.41 -0.19 -6.27
C PRO A 239 7.22 -1.22 -5.46
N ILE A 240 8.18 -0.71 -4.69
CA ILE A 240 9.08 -1.49 -3.85
C ILE A 240 8.68 -1.38 -2.39
N GLY A 241 8.41 -2.53 -1.78
CA GLY A 241 8.13 -2.68 -0.36
C GLY A 241 9.30 -3.27 0.43
N THR A 242 9.30 -3.01 1.73
CA THR A 242 10.28 -3.61 2.66
C THR A 242 9.65 -4.01 3.98
N VAL A 243 10.44 -4.71 4.79
CA VAL A 243 10.17 -4.96 6.22
C VAL A 243 11.34 -4.38 7.03
N PRO A 244 11.28 -3.09 7.46
CA PRO A 244 12.44 -2.39 8.02
C PRO A 244 13.13 -3.13 9.17
N ILE A 245 12.36 -3.81 10.03
CA ILE A 245 12.91 -4.57 11.17
C ILE A 245 13.91 -5.67 10.76
N TYR A 246 13.89 -6.16 9.51
CA TYR A 246 14.85 -7.17 9.06
C TYR A 246 16.25 -6.60 8.86
N ALA A 247 16.36 -5.38 8.35
CA ALA A 247 17.64 -4.69 8.19
C ALA A 247 18.26 -4.34 9.55
N MET A 248 17.43 -3.90 10.50
CA MET A 248 17.88 -3.47 11.83
C MET A 248 18.50 -4.58 12.66
N ILE A 249 18.17 -5.85 12.43
CA ILE A 249 18.68 -6.99 13.21
C ILE A 249 19.90 -7.66 12.59
N LEU A 250 20.46 -7.12 11.51
CA LEU A 250 21.70 -7.66 10.95
C LEU A 250 22.88 -7.33 11.85
N GLY A 251 23.56 -8.36 12.34
CA GLY A 251 24.74 -8.20 13.21
C GLY A 251 24.46 -7.73 14.64
N ARG A 252 23.20 -7.65 15.06
CA ARG A 252 22.81 -7.29 16.44
C ARG A 252 21.61 -8.08 16.94
N LYS A 253 21.42 -8.12 18.26
CA LYS A 253 20.25 -8.80 18.84
C LYS A 253 19.04 -7.89 18.73
N ILE A 254 17.86 -8.49 18.62
CA ILE A 254 16.61 -7.72 18.55
C ILE A 254 16.41 -6.93 19.84
N GLU A 255 16.80 -7.49 20.98
CA GLU A 255 16.74 -6.87 22.30
C GLU A 255 17.53 -5.57 22.39
N ASP A 256 18.54 -5.38 21.54
CA ASP A 256 19.33 -4.16 21.55
C ASP A 256 18.64 -3.02 20.77
N LEU A 257 17.53 -3.27 20.07
CA LEU A 257 16.85 -2.24 19.26
C LEU A 257 16.19 -1.18 20.13
N THR A 258 16.42 0.07 19.74
CA THR A 258 15.80 1.27 20.32
C THR A 258 14.80 1.89 19.37
N TYR A 259 13.98 2.82 19.86
CA TYR A 259 13.11 3.64 19.03
C TYR A 259 13.89 4.40 17.95
N ASP A 260 15.05 4.97 18.29
CA ASP A 260 15.88 5.73 17.36
C ASP A 260 16.45 4.85 16.24
N ASP A 261 16.73 3.57 16.51
CA ASP A 261 17.12 2.63 15.46
C ASP A 261 16.00 2.44 14.44
N ILE A 262 14.77 2.32 14.91
CA ILE A 262 13.60 2.11 14.05
C ILE A 262 13.38 3.34 13.16
N PHE A 263 13.40 4.54 13.76
CA PHE A 263 13.19 5.79 13.02
C PHE A 263 14.29 6.05 12.01
N ARG A 264 15.56 5.83 12.37
CA ARG A 264 16.68 6.00 11.43
C ARG A 264 16.58 5.08 10.23
N GLU A 265 16.20 3.82 10.42
CA GLU A 265 16.07 2.88 9.30
C GLU A 265 14.84 3.20 8.44
N VAL A 266 13.70 3.56 9.03
CA VAL A 266 12.51 4.01 8.27
C VAL A 266 12.85 5.25 7.45
N GLU A 267 13.52 6.24 8.04
CA GLU A 267 13.94 7.44 7.33
C GLU A 267 14.95 7.11 6.22
N HIS A 268 15.93 6.24 6.48
CA HIS A 268 16.91 5.83 5.50
C HIS A 268 16.23 5.18 4.28
N GLN A 269 15.35 4.22 4.51
CA GLN A 269 14.62 3.53 3.43
C GLN A 269 13.67 4.47 2.66
N ALA A 270 13.03 5.42 3.35
CA ALA A 270 12.21 6.44 2.70
C ALA A 270 13.06 7.32 1.77
N ARG A 271 14.29 7.69 2.18
CA ARG A 271 15.24 8.44 1.35
C ARG A 271 15.77 7.65 0.16
N GLN A 272 15.81 6.32 0.25
CA GLN A 272 16.19 5.45 -0.87
C GLN A 272 15.07 5.29 -1.91
N GLY A 273 13.82 5.60 -1.57
CA GLY A 273 12.68 5.48 -2.47
C GLY A 273 11.79 4.26 -2.22
N VAL A 274 11.87 3.60 -1.06
CA VAL A 274 10.88 2.57 -0.71
C VAL A 274 9.47 3.16 -0.69
N ASP A 275 8.52 2.53 -1.38
CA ASP A 275 7.16 3.03 -1.57
C ASP A 275 6.22 2.66 -0.42
N TYR A 276 6.45 1.50 0.20
CA TYR A 276 5.65 1.05 1.33
C TYR A 276 6.47 0.20 2.30
N MET A 277 6.12 0.27 3.59
CA MET A 277 6.81 -0.45 4.64
C MET A 277 5.83 -1.32 5.42
N THR A 278 6.18 -2.59 5.58
CA THR A 278 5.44 -3.50 6.46
C THR A 278 5.90 -3.29 7.90
N ILE A 279 5.10 -2.56 8.67
CA ILE A 279 5.35 -2.25 10.08
C ILE A 279 4.38 -3.05 10.95
N HIS A 280 4.92 -3.82 11.90
CA HIS A 280 4.15 -4.74 12.74
C HIS A 280 3.56 -4.06 13.99
N ALA A 281 3.08 -2.82 13.87
CA ALA A 281 2.59 -2.02 15.00
C ALA A 281 1.30 -2.58 15.65
N GLY A 282 0.58 -3.48 14.98
CA GLY A 282 -0.59 -4.17 15.54
C GLY A 282 -0.26 -5.31 16.51
N VAL A 283 1.02 -5.70 16.64
CA VAL A 283 1.46 -6.67 17.64
C VAL A 283 1.62 -5.94 18.96
N LEU A 284 0.54 -5.88 19.75
CA LEU A 284 0.56 -5.30 21.09
C LEU A 284 0.98 -6.35 22.12
N ARG A 285 1.63 -5.90 23.20
CA ARG A 285 2.08 -6.79 24.29
C ARG A 285 0.94 -7.63 24.86
N GLU A 286 -0.23 -7.03 25.05
CA GLU A 286 -1.42 -7.71 25.55
C GLU A 286 -1.96 -8.80 24.61
N HIS A 287 -1.59 -8.77 23.32
CA HIS A 287 -1.99 -9.77 22.35
C HIS A 287 -1.14 -11.06 22.42
N ILE A 288 0.08 -10.99 22.95
CA ILE A 288 1.04 -12.11 22.93
C ILE A 288 0.45 -13.37 23.60
N LYS A 289 -0.33 -13.19 24.68
CA LYS A 289 -0.97 -14.30 25.41
C LYS A 289 -1.91 -15.14 24.54
N TYR A 290 -2.55 -14.55 23.53
CA TYR A 290 -3.49 -15.25 22.65
C TYR A 290 -2.79 -16.18 21.65
N ALA A 291 -1.48 -16.03 21.44
CA ALA A 291 -0.69 -16.91 20.58
C ALA A 291 -0.22 -18.19 21.28
N ARG A 292 -0.26 -18.24 22.62
CA ARG A 292 0.34 -19.33 23.44
C ARG A 292 -0.18 -20.72 23.09
N HIS A 293 -1.47 -20.85 22.79
CA HIS A 293 -2.13 -22.14 22.56
C HIS A 293 -2.31 -22.46 21.07
N ARG A 294 -1.74 -21.66 20.17
CA ARG A 294 -1.78 -21.94 18.73
C ARG A 294 -0.88 -23.12 18.41
N LEU A 295 -1.36 -24.03 17.57
CA LEU A 295 -0.63 -25.22 17.11
C LEU A 295 0.77 -24.87 16.56
N ILE A 296 0.88 -23.79 15.79
CA ILE A 296 2.12 -23.35 15.11
C ILE A 296 2.63 -21.99 15.62
N GLY A 297 2.10 -21.48 16.73
CA GLY A 297 2.56 -20.24 17.36
C GLY A 297 2.46 -18.98 16.47
N LEU A 298 3.52 -18.16 16.50
CA LEU A 298 3.69 -16.95 15.70
C LEU A 298 4.58 -17.25 14.49
N VAL A 299 4.00 -17.21 13.28
CA VAL A 299 4.69 -17.55 12.03
C VAL A 299 5.18 -16.33 11.23
N SER A 300 4.75 -15.11 11.60
CA SER A 300 5.34 -13.88 11.06
C SER A 300 6.71 -13.66 11.69
N ARG A 301 7.77 -13.64 10.88
CA ARG A 301 9.13 -13.36 11.36
C ARG A 301 9.21 -12.00 12.06
N GLY A 302 8.69 -10.94 11.44
CA GLY A 302 8.67 -9.59 12.03
C GLY A 302 7.86 -9.53 13.33
N GLY A 303 6.68 -10.16 13.37
CA GLY A 303 5.85 -10.22 14.57
C GLY A 303 6.50 -11.01 15.71
N SER A 304 7.17 -12.12 15.40
CA SER A 304 7.89 -12.93 16.40
C SER A 304 9.11 -12.20 16.98
N LEU A 305 9.82 -11.41 16.17
CA LEU A 305 10.90 -10.54 16.64
C LEU A 305 10.37 -9.48 17.62
N LEU A 306 9.27 -8.81 17.28
CA LEU A 306 8.67 -7.79 18.15
C LEU A 306 8.14 -8.40 19.46
N ALA A 307 7.51 -9.57 19.40
CA ALA A 307 7.07 -10.28 20.59
C ALA A 307 8.24 -10.65 21.51
N LYS A 308 9.37 -11.11 20.95
CA LYS A 308 10.60 -11.38 21.72
C LYS A 308 11.13 -10.12 22.40
N TRP A 309 11.16 -8.99 21.69
CA TRP A 309 11.58 -7.70 22.24
C TRP A 309 10.71 -7.28 23.44
N MET A 310 9.39 -7.39 23.32
CA MET A 310 8.44 -7.05 24.39
C MET A 310 8.56 -7.98 25.60
N ILE A 311 8.81 -9.26 25.39
CA ILE A 311 9.01 -10.22 26.48
C ILE A 311 10.29 -9.90 27.26
N HIS A 312 11.33 -9.41 26.58
CA HIS A 312 12.60 -9.06 27.21
C HIS A 312 12.51 -7.77 28.05
N HIS A 313 11.90 -6.72 27.52
CA HIS A 313 11.89 -5.38 28.14
C HIS A 313 10.77 -5.14 29.15
N ASN A 314 9.91 -6.14 29.33
CA ASN A 314 8.78 -6.12 30.24
C ASN A 314 7.91 -4.88 30.04
#